data_AF-B0XEC0-F1
#
_entry.id   AF-B0XEC0-F1
#
_cell.length_a   1.000
_cell.length_b   1.000
_cell.length_c   1.000
_cell.angle_alpha   90.00
_cell.angle_beta   90.00
_cell.angle_gamma   90.00
#
_symmetry.space_group_name_H-M   'P 1'
#
loop_
_entity.id
_entity.type
_entity.pdbx_description
1 polymer ?
#
loop_
_entity_poly.entity_id
_entity_poly.type
_entity_poly.pdbx_seq_one_letter_code
_entity_poly.pdbx_strand_id
1 'polypeptide(L)'
;MESSVASLRPPEQEQEQEQEQEQEQEQEQEQEQEQEQEQEQEQEQEQEQEQEQEQEQEQEQEQEQEQEQEQEQEQEQEQEQEQEQEQEQEQEQEQEQEQEQEQEQEQEQEQEQEQEQEQEQEQEQEQEQKNVQGFSYERIDVPSQCRGLTQLDVSQNQLMTVPSSALKNLHHLLILNLNHNRISVIHNRAFEGLDTLEILTIYENKLSSIEPDAFRGLDKKLKRLNLGGNELTAVPQKALAILDMLRKLELQENRLKTIKEGDFEGLQNLDSLILAHNQLTEVPARVFSHVILLNSLELEGNSISYIDKDAFEGLEENLQYLRLGDNNLHRIPSEALRPLHRLRHLDLRSNNISSINEDAFVGFGDSITFLNLQKNDIKVLPALVFENLNSLETLSIQNNKLTRIPEEVMEPIMDSLRVVDIMDNPLICSCELVWFPNLLRDLKNRDDEMTQKKRPMCTMANEHREYYVQTMPLERMNCVGKKYQTSSLSGNGQSGRIHGGPGALTVAGMAVATAGVVGRQLWMAGAGVCQYYYY
;
A
#
# COMPACT_ATOMS: atom_id res chain seq x y z
N MET A 1 -120.69 86.28 0.47
CA MET A 1 -119.73 86.97 -0.41
C MET A 1 -118.38 86.31 -0.17
N GLU A 2 -117.78 85.78 -1.24
CA GLU A 2 -116.35 85.45 -1.46
C GLU A 2 -115.65 84.51 -0.45
N SER A 3 -115.37 83.24 -0.78
CA SER A 3 -114.23 82.74 -1.59
C SER A 3 -112.86 82.88 -0.90
N SER A 4 -112.27 81.75 -0.48
CA SER A 4 -110.84 81.42 -0.71
C SER A 4 -110.52 79.95 -0.39
N VAL A 5 -110.35 79.22 -1.49
CA VAL A 5 -109.66 77.97 -1.80
C VAL A 5 -108.72 77.35 -0.75
N ALA A 6 -108.93 76.05 -0.52
CA ALA A 6 -108.00 75.12 0.14
C ALA A 6 -106.80 74.81 -0.78
N SER A 7 -105.59 74.76 -0.20
CA SER A 7 -104.41 74.18 -0.85
C SER A 7 -103.89 73.03 0.02
N LEU A 8 -104.21 71.82 -0.41
CA LEU A 8 -103.59 70.57 0.05
C LEU A 8 -102.17 70.51 -0.54
N ARG A 9 -101.12 70.47 0.30
CA ARG A 9 -99.79 70.00 -0.11
C ARG A 9 -99.81 68.46 -0.18
N PRO A 10 -99.14 67.82 -1.15
CA PRO A 10 -99.09 66.37 -1.25
C PRO A 10 -98.08 65.76 -0.26
N PRO A 11 -98.22 64.47 0.15
CA PRO A 11 -97.33 63.78 1.08
C PRO A 11 -96.07 63.19 0.43
N GLU A 12 -95.82 63.44 -0.86
CA GLU A 12 -94.70 62.84 -1.60
C GLU A 12 -93.36 63.56 -1.38
N GLN A 13 -93.36 64.83 -0.94
CA GLN A 13 -92.11 65.59 -0.68
C GLN A 13 -91.46 65.30 0.69
N GLU A 14 -92.23 64.86 1.69
CA GLU A 14 -91.66 64.51 3.01
C GLU A 14 -91.03 63.10 2.98
N GLN A 15 -91.53 62.17 2.15
CA GLN A 15 -90.94 60.84 1.99
C GLN A 15 -89.65 60.84 1.15
N GLU A 16 -89.54 61.69 0.12
CA GLU A 16 -88.29 61.86 -0.63
C GLU A 16 -87.20 62.50 0.24
N GLN A 17 -87.55 63.44 1.12
CA GLN A 17 -86.59 64.06 2.06
C GLN A 17 -86.13 63.11 3.17
N GLU A 18 -87.00 62.24 3.69
CA GLU A 18 -86.59 61.21 4.66
C GLU A 18 -85.70 60.15 4.00
N GLN A 19 -85.96 59.76 2.74
CA GLN A 19 -85.10 58.82 2.00
C GLN A 19 -83.73 59.42 1.63
N GLU A 20 -83.67 60.70 1.25
CA GLU A 20 -82.39 61.39 1.02
C GLU A 20 -81.57 61.49 2.33
N GLN A 21 -82.23 61.76 3.47
CA GLN A 21 -81.55 61.79 4.78
C GLN A 21 -81.06 60.43 5.25
N GLU A 22 -81.83 59.35 5.02
CA GLU A 22 -81.37 57.99 5.31
C GLU A 22 -80.17 57.59 4.41
N GLN A 23 -80.19 57.97 3.13
CA GLN A 23 -79.06 57.72 2.22
C GLN A 23 -77.82 58.53 2.58
N GLU A 24 -77.96 59.79 3.01
CA GLU A 24 -76.83 60.59 3.51
C GLU A 24 -76.25 59.98 4.81
N GLN A 25 -77.09 59.48 5.72
CA GLN A 25 -76.63 58.81 6.94
C GLN A 25 -75.94 57.47 6.66
N GLU A 26 -76.44 56.68 5.71
CA GLU A 26 -75.76 55.44 5.28
C GLU A 26 -74.40 55.76 4.64
N GLN A 27 -74.30 56.81 3.82
CA GLN A 27 -73.02 57.23 3.23
C GLN A 27 -72.03 57.76 4.27
N GLU A 28 -72.49 58.50 5.29
CA GLU A 28 -71.63 58.93 6.39
C GLU A 28 -71.13 57.72 7.22
N GLN A 29 -71.98 56.72 7.48
CA GLN A 29 -71.57 55.50 8.17
C GLN A 29 -70.58 54.65 7.36
N GLU A 30 -70.77 54.54 6.04
CA GLU A 30 -69.80 53.85 5.17
C GLU A 30 -68.45 54.58 5.16
N GLN A 31 -68.45 55.93 5.13
CA GLN A 31 -67.20 56.71 5.20
C GLN A 31 -66.50 56.58 6.56
N GLU A 32 -67.24 56.54 7.68
CA GLU A 32 -66.64 56.29 8.99
C GLU A 32 -66.04 54.88 9.08
N GLN A 33 -66.72 53.85 8.53
CA GLN A 33 -66.17 52.49 8.49
C GLN A 33 -64.94 52.37 7.60
N GLU A 34 -64.89 53.05 6.45
CA GLU A 34 -63.69 53.08 5.60
C GLU A 34 -62.52 53.76 6.33
N GLN A 35 -62.76 54.86 7.07
CA GLN A 35 -61.73 55.53 7.87
C GLN A 35 -61.22 54.67 9.03
N GLU A 36 -62.09 53.93 9.72
CA GLU A 36 -61.67 52.99 10.76
C GLU A 36 -60.81 51.84 10.18
N GLN A 37 -61.18 51.32 9.00
CA GLN A 37 -60.39 50.28 8.33
C GLN A 37 -59.03 50.79 7.86
N GLU A 38 -58.94 52.03 7.34
CA GLU A 38 -57.65 52.64 6.99
C GLU A 38 -56.76 52.82 8.23
N GLN A 39 -57.32 53.24 9.37
CA GLN A 39 -56.56 53.38 10.62
C GLN A 39 -56.09 52.03 11.18
N GLU A 40 -56.90 50.97 11.10
CA GLU A 40 -56.47 49.63 11.49
C GLU A 40 -55.33 49.11 10.59
N GLN A 41 -55.41 49.35 9.28
CA GLN A 41 -54.33 48.97 8.35
C GLN A 41 -53.03 49.74 8.59
N GLU A 42 -53.11 51.05 8.91
CA GLU A 42 -51.91 51.83 9.27
C GLU A 42 -51.28 51.30 10.57
N GLN A 43 -52.08 50.93 11.57
CA GLN A 43 -51.57 50.35 12.83
C GLN A 43 -50.93 48.97 12.63
N GLU A 44 -51.51 48.11 11.78
CA GLU A 44 -50.90 46.82 11.42
C GLU A 44 -49.56 47.02 10.70
N GLN A 45 -49.48 47.98 9.76
CA GLN A 45 -48.22 48.29 9.08
C GLN A 45 -47.14 48.84 10.02
N GLU A 46 -47.51 49.69 10.99
CA GLU A 46 -46.55 50.17 12.01
C GLU A 46 -46.03 49.01 12.88
N GLN A 47 -46.90 48.08 13.28
CA GLN A 47 -46.49 46.90 14.07
C GLN A 47 -45.59 45.95 13.28
N GLU A 48 -45.86 45.73 11.99
CA GLU A 48 -44.98 44.93 11.13
C GLU A 48 -43.60 45.59 11.00
N GLN A 49 -43.53 46.92 10.83
CA GLN A 49 -42.26 47.64 10.76
C GLN A 49 -41.47 47.59 12.07
N GLU A 50 -42.13 47.67 13.23
CA GLU A 50 -41.45 47.51 14.52
C GLU A 50 -40.89 46.09 14.69
N GLN A 51 -41.64 45.05 14.27
CA GLN A 51 -41.16 43.66 14.33
C GLN A 51 -39.99 43.40 13.39
N GLU A 52 -39.99 43.96 12.17
CA GLU A 52 -38.85 43.87 11.26
C GLU A 52 -37.60 44.54 11.85
N GLN A 53 -37.75 45.71 12.48
CA GLN A 53 -36.62 46.39 13.14
C GLN A 53 -36.06 45.62 14.34
N GLU A 54 -36.92 44.98 15.15
CA GLU A 54 -36.46 44.12 16.25
C GLU A 54 -35.70 42.90 15.73
N GLN A 55 -36.17 42.27 14.64
CA GLN A 55 -35.48 41.13 14.02
C GLN A 55 -34.13 41.52 13.41
N GLU A 56 -34.03 42.68 12.76
CA GLU A 56 -32.75 43.18 12.26
C GLU A 56 -31.75 43.43 13.40
N GLN A 57 -32.20 44.00 14.53
CA GLN A 57 -31.34 44.22 15.69
C GLN A 57 -30.87 42.91 16.35
N GLU A 58 -31.74 41.89 16.44
CA GLU A 58 -31.33 40.57 16.93
C GLU A 58 -30.29 39.91 16.01
N GLN A 59 -30.47 40.01 14.69
CA GLN A 59 -29.50 39.48 13.72
C GLN A 59 -28.15 40.20 13.77
N GLU A 60 -28.13 41.52 13.95
CA GLU A 60 -26.87 42.27 14.13
C GLU A 60 -26.14 41.84 15.40
N GLN A 61 -26.87 41.63 16.51
CA GLN A 61 -26.28 41.15 17.77
C GLN A 61 -25.72 39.72 17.67
N GLU A 62 -26.41 38.82 16.97
CA GLU A 62 -25.89 37.47 16.72
C GLU A 62 -24.61 37.50 15.86
N GLN A 63 -24.57 38.35 14.82
CA GLN A 63 -23.37 38.52 13.99
C GLN A 63 -22.19 39.10 14.75
N GLU A 64 -22.41 40.07 15.65
CA GLU A 64 -21.34 40.60 16.51
C GLU A 64 -20.80 39.52 17.47
N GLN A 65 -21.67 38.68 18.04
CA GLN A 65 -21.24 37.58 18.92
C GLN A 65 -20.47 36.49 18.17
N GLU A 66 -20.86 36.15 16.94
CA GLU A 66 -20.10 35.21 16.10
C GLU A 66 -18.72 35.77 15.75
N GLN A 67 -18.61 37.06 15.43
CA GLN A 67 -17.32 37.71 15.15
C GLN A 67 -16.40 37.74 16.38
N GLU A 68 -16.94 38.00 17.58
CA GLU A 68 -16.15 37.94 18.80
C GLU A 68 -15.64 36.52 19.09
N GLN A 69 -16.47 35.49 18.87
CA GLN A 69 -16.05 34.08 19.04
C GLN A 69 -14.99 33.65 18.02
N GLU A 70 -15.09 34.08 16.77
CA GLU A 70 -14.06 33.81 15.76
C GLU A 70 -12.73 34.47 16.13
N GLN A 71 -12.75 35.72 16.64
CA GLN A 71 -11.54 36.41 17.10
C GLN A 71 -10.89 35.73 18.32
N GLU A 72 -11.69 35.23 19.27
CA GLU A 72 -11.15 34.46 20.41
C GLU A 72 -10.50 33.15 19.95
N GLN A 73 -11.12 32.43 19.00
CA GLN A 73 -10.56 31.20 18.44
C GLN A 73 -9.26 31.43 17.66
N GLU A 74 -9.18 32.51 16.87
CA GLU A 74 -7.94 32.88 16.18
C GLU A 74 -6.81 33.20 17.18
N GLN A 75 -7.11 33.90 18.28
CA GLN A 75 -6.11 34.20 19.32
C GLN A 75 -5.65 32.95 20.07
N GLU A 76 -6.54 31.99 20.34
CA GLU A 76 -6.15 30.71 20.95
C GLU A 76 -5.25 29.90 19.99
N GLN A 77 -5.57 29.87 18.70
CA GLN A 77 -4.75 29.18 17.69
C GLN A 77 -3.35 29.81 17.53
N GLU A 78 -3.25 31.14 17.55
CA GLU A 78 -1.95 31.82 17.51
C GLU A 78 -1.11 31.48 18.75
N GLN A 79 -1.72 31.44 19.95
CA GLN A 79 -1.02 31.06 21.18
C GLN A 79 -0.56 29.59 21.18
N GLU A 80 -1.36 28.66 20.64
CA GLU A 80 -0.96 27.26 20.50
C GLU A 80 0.22 27.13 19.51
N GLN A 81 0.18 27.85 18.39
CA GLN A 81 1.29 27.85 17.42
C GLN A 81 2.58 28.43 18.00
N GLU A 82 2.52 29.50 18.80
CA GLU A 82 3.70 30.03 19.47
C GLU A 82 4.29 29.02 20.48
N GLN A 83 3.44 28.32 21.23
CA GLN A 83 3.90 27.28 22.18
C GLN A 83 4.52 26.07 21.47
N GLU A 84 3.96 25.63 20.33
CA GLU A 84 4.55 24.56 19.52
C GLU A 84 5.92 24.98 18.97
N GLN A 85 6.07 26.21 18.47
CA GLN A 85 7.35 26.73 17.99
C GLN A 85 8.41 26.82 19.10
N GLU A 86 8.03 27.22 20.33
CA GLU A 86 8.95 27.21 21.47
C GLU A 86 9.39 25.79 21.83
N GLN A 87 8.47 24.81 21.81
CA GLN A 87 8.80 23.41 22.08
C GLN A 87 9.72 22.80 21.00
N GLU A 88 9.49 23.12 19.72
CA GLU A 88 10.38 22.69 18.63
C GLU A 88 11.78 23.27 18.79
N GLN A 89 11.91 24.55 19.15
CA GLN A 89 13.21 25.17 19.40
C GLN A 89 13.94 24.56 20.60
N GLU A 90 13.24 24.21 21.68
CA GLU A 90 13.85 23.51 22.81
C GLU A 90 14.32 22.11 22.41
N GLN A 91 13.54 21.36 21.62
CA GLN A 91 13.92 20.03 21.13
C GLN A 91 15.13 20.10 20.18
N GLU A 92 15.20 21.09 19.28
CA GLU A 92 16.36 21.29 18.42
C GLU A 92 17.63 21.58 19.24
N GLN A 93 17.54 22.41 20.29
CA GLN A 93 18.66 22.69 21.18
C GLN A 93 19.12 21.46 21.97
N GLU A 94 18.19 20.62 22.44
CA GLU A 94 18.54 19.35 23.09
C GLU A 94 19.22 18.39 22.11
N GLN A 95 18.74 18.28 20.87
CA GLN A 95 19.36 17.45 19.85
C GLN A 95 20.76 17.93 19.45
N GLU A 96 20.97 19.24 19.32
CA GLU A 96 22.31 19.79 19.07
C GLU A 96 23.27 19.47 20.22
N GLN A 97 22.83 19.58 21.48
CA GLN A 97 23.65 19.21 22.64
C GLN A 97 23.97 17.72 22.71
N GLU A 98 23.01 16.84 22.36
CA GLU A 98 23.26 15.40 22.27
C GLU A 98 24.26 15.07 21.15
N GLN A 99 24.14 15.71 19.98
CA GLN A 99 25.08 15.53 18.87
C GLN A 99 26.49 16.01 19.21
N GLU A 100 26.64 17.14 19.92
CA GLU A 100 27.96 17.59 20.39
C GLU A 100 28.56 16.58 21.39
N GLN A 101 27.76 16.03 22.31
CA GLN A 101 28.24 15.01 23.26
C GLN A 101 28.62 13.69 22.56
N GLU A 102 27.87 13.25 21.54
CA GLU A 102 28.21 12.07 20.76
C GLU A 102 29.50 12.29 19.96
N GLN A 103 29.70 13.47 19.36
CA GLN A 103 30.93 13.80 18.66
C GLN A 103 32.15 13.85 19.58
N GLU A 104 32.01 14.37 20.81
CA GLU A 104 33.09 14.33 21.81
C GLU A 104 33.42 12.88 22.20
N GLN A 105 32.41 12.02 22.40
CA GLN A 105 32.62 10.60 22.71
C GLN A 105 33.27 9.83 21.55
N GLU A 106 32.87 10.10 20.30
CA GLU A 106 33.50 9.50 19.13
C GLU A 106 34.96 9.93 18.99
N GLN A 107 35.28 11.21 19.24
CA GLN A 107 36.67 11.68 19.23
C GLN A 107 37.52 11.06 20.35
N GLU A 108 36.96 10.86 21.55
CA GLU A 108 37.65 10.14 22.62
C GLU A 108 37.88 8.67 22.24
N GLN A 109 36.90 8.00 21.64
CA GLN A 109 37.04 6.60 21.18
C GLN A 109 38.05 6.47 20.02
N GLU A 110 38.07 7.41 19.07
CA GLU A 110 39.08 7.43 18.01
C GLU A 110 40.48 7.62 18.58
N GLN A 111 40.67 8.51 19.57
CA GLN A 111 41.96 8.68 20.24
C GLN A 111 42.38 7.44 21.04
N GLU A 112 41.44 6.75 21.71
CA GLU A 112 41.74 5.48 22.38
C GLU A 112 42.10 4.38 21.37
N GLN A 113 41.39 4.28 20.23
CA GLN A 113 41.70 3.32 19.17
C GLN A 113 43.05 3.61 18.49
N GLU A 114 43.40 4.89 18.25
CA GLU A 114 44.72 5.25 17.73
C GLU A 114 45.82 4.87 18.73
N GLN A 115 45.63 5.09 20.02
CA GLN A 115 46.57 4.66 21.05
C GLN A 115 46.69 3.13 21.16
N GLU A 116 45.57 2.40 21.05
CA GLU A 116 45.58 0.93 21.01
C GLU A 116 46.27 0.42 19.73
N GLN A 117 46.04 1.03 18.57
CA GLN A 117 46.73 0.67 17.33
C GLN A 117 48.23 0.98 17.36
N GLU A 118 48.65 2.10 17.95
CA GLU A 118 50.07 2.38 18.15
C GLU A 118 50.71 1.36 19.09
N GLN A 119 50.02 0.98 20.18
CA GLN A 119 50.48 -0.09 21.08
C GLN A 119 50.51 -1.46 20.42
N GLU A 120 49.51 -1.80 19.59
CA GLU A 120 49.49 -3.04 18.81
C GLU A 120 50.58 -3.05 17.75
N GLN A 121 50.86 -1.93 17.06
CA GLN A 121 51.97 -1.84 16.11
C GLN A 121 53.34 -1.94 16.80
N GLU A 122 53.52 -1.37 17.99
CA GLU A 122 54.74 -1.58 18.78
C GLU A 122 54.88 -3.04 19.22
N GLN A 123 53.78 -3.69 19.62
CA GLN A 123 53.75 -5.12 19.96
C GLN A 123 53.96 -6.02 18.74
N GLU A 124 53.42 -5.68 17.57
CA GLU A 124 53.62 -6.38 16.30
C GLU A 124 55.05 -6.21 15.80
N GLN A 125 55.68 -5.04 15.94
CA GLN A 125 57.10 -4.86 15.62
C GLN A 125 58.01 -5.65 16.58
N GLU A 126 57.66 -5.75 17.87
CA GLU A 126 58.34 -6.64 18.82
C GLU A 126 58.06 -8.14 18.55
N GLN A 127 56.88 -8.49 18.03
CA GLN A 127 56.53 -9.85 17.61
C GLN A 127 57.13 -10.21 16.26
N GLU A 128 57.26 -9.31 15.29
CA GLU A 128 57.91 -9.57 13.99
C GLU A 128 59.42 -9.80 14.15
N GLN A 129 60.06 -9.21 15.16
CA GLN A 129 61.43 -9.57 15.55
C GLN A 129 61.52 -10.91 16.30
N LYS A 130 60.40 -11.46 16.79
CA LYS A 130 60.35 -12.74 17.55
C LYS A 130 59.65 -13.90 16.80
N ASN A 131 58.88 -13.64 15.74
CA ASN A 131 58.08 -14.62 15.00
C ASN A 131 58.58 -14.82 13.56
N VAL A 132 59.86 -15.16 13.40
CA VAL A 132 60.21 -16.13 12.36
C VAL A 132 59.87 -17.52 12.88
N GLN A 133 58.57 -17.80 13.06
CA GLN A 133 57.96 -19.14 13.10
C GLN A 133 56.52 -19.05 13.60
N GLY A 134 55.58 -19.11 12.65
CA GLY A 134 54.36 -19.90 12.79
C GLY A 134 53.12 -19.19 13.31
N PHE A 135 52.33 -18.62 12.41
CA PHE A 135 50.88 -18.81 12.37
C PHE A 135 50.43 -18.78 10.90
N SER A 136 49.97 -19.93 10.40
CA SER A 136 49.32 -20.02 9.09
C SER A 136 47.83 -19.78 9.30
N TYR A 137 47.34 -18.58 8.98
CA TYR A 137 45.97 -18.50 8.46
C TYR A 137 45.94 -19.39 7.23
N GLU A 138 45.03 -20.37 7.17
CA GLU A 138 44.85 -21.19 5.98
C GLU A 138 44.52 -20.25 4.82
N ARG A 139 45.53 -19.90 4.02
CA ARG A 139 45.34 -19.26 2.72
C ARG A 139 44.43 -20.18 1.93
N ILE A 140 43.26 -19.68 1.57
CA ILE A 140 42.50 -20.24 0.46
C ILE A 140 43.28 -19.89 -0.81
N ASP A 141 44.33 -20.66 -1.11
CA ASP A 141 45.02 -20.56 -2.39
C ASP A 141 44.21 -21.37 -3.42
N VAL A 142 43.48 -20.67 -4.28
CA VAL A 142 42.82 -21.29 -5.43
C VAL A 142 43.93 -21.80 -6.37
N PRO A 143 44.02 -23.11 -6.66
CA PRO A 143 45.11 -23.66 -7.45
C PRO A 143 45.21 -22.97 -8.82
N SER A 144 46.43 -22.75 -9.30
CA SER A 144 46.67 -22.08 -10.60
C SER A 144 46.01 -22.77 -11.80
N GLN A 145 45.54 -24.02 -11.65
CA GLN A 145 44.75 -24.73 -12.66
C GLN A 145 43.28 -24.25 -12.78
N CYS A 146 42.77 -23.43 -11.86
CA CYS A 146 41.37 -22.98 -11.82
C CYS A 146 41.12 -21.63 -12.54
N ARG A 147 42.06 -21.12 -13.32
CA ARG A 147 41.91 -19.83 -14.06
C ARG A 147 40.79 -19.83 -15.12
N GLY A 148 40.24 -21.00 -15.46
CA GLY A 148 39.09 -21.14 -16.37
C GLY A 148 37.75 -21.35 -15.65
N LEU A 149 37.71 -21.16 -14.33
CA LEU A 149 36.49 -21.37 -13.54
C LEU A 149 35.43 -20.32 -13.88
N THR A 150 34.22 -20.77 -14.16
CA THR A 150 33.07 -19.91 -14.49
C THR A 150 32.06 -19.81 -13.36
N GLN A 151 32.03 -20.77 -12.44
CA GLN A 151 31.15 -20.76 -11.28
C GLN A 151 31.91 -21.21 -10.04
N LEU A 152 31.78 -20.46 -8.95
CA LEU A 152 32.39 -20.76 -7.66
C LEU A 152 31.31 -20.69 -6.59
N ASP A 153 31.08 -21.81 -5.92
CA ASP A 153 30.21 -21.90 -4.77
C ASP A 153 31.03 -22.18 -3.51
N VAL A 154 31.02 -21.21 -2.61
CA VAL A 154 31.63 -21.26 -1.27
C VAL A 154 30.58 -20.92 -0.21
N SER A 155 29.31 -21.17 -0.50
CA SER A 155 28.22 -21.00 0.46
C SER A 155 28.29 -22.00 1.62
N GLN A 156 27.61 -21.69 2.73
CA GLN A 156 27.53 -22.54 3.92
C GLN A 156 28.91 -22.85 4.54
N ASN A 157 29.84 -21.90 4.45
CA ASN A 157 31.14 -21.97 5.11
C ASN A 157 31.18 -21.04 6.33
N GLN A 158 32.36 -20.86 6.91
CA GLN A 158 32.59 -19.98 8.06
C GLN A 158 33.41 -18.74 7.68
N LEU A 159 33.28 -18.28 6.43
CA LEU A 159 34.03 -17.12 5.95
C LEU A 159 33.59 -15.87 6.72
N MET A 160 34.54 -15.21 7.38
CA MET A 160 34.31 -13.95 8.10
C MET A 160 34.55 -12.72 7.20
N THR A 161 35.27 -12.90 6.10
CA THR A 161 35.58 -11.86 5.11
C THR A 161 35.55 -12.44 3.70
N VAL A 162 35.41 -11.58 2.69
CA VAL A 162 35.58 -12.00 1.29
C VAL A 162 37.05 -12.36 1.06
N PRO A 163 37.37 -13.55 0.52
CA PRO A 163 38.76 -13.97 0.27
C PRO A 163 39.34 -13.30 -0.99
N SER A 164 39.50 -11.97 -0.95
CA SER A 164 39.83 -11.15 -2.12
C SER A 164 41.11 -11.57 -2.84
N SER A 165 42.18 -11.91 -2.09
CA SER A 165 43.44 -12.37 -2.67
C SER A 165 43.29 -13.66 -3.48
N ALA A 166 42.38 -14.55 -3.06
CA ALA A 166 42.09 -15.82 -3.72
C ALA A 166 41.28 -15.63 -5.00
N LEU A 167 40.36 -14.65 -5.00
CA LEU A 167 39.46 -14.35 -6.10
C LEU A 167 40.13 -13.52 -7.22
N LYS A 168 41.19 -12.77 -6.90
CA LYS A 168 41.79 -11.75 -7.78
C LYS A 168 42.17 -12.19 -9.19
N ASN A 169 42.47 -13.47 -9.40
CA ASN A 169 42.89 -14.01 -10.70
C ASN A 169 41.79 -14.80 -11.44
N LEU A 170 40.54 -14.77 -10.96
CA LEU A 170 39.41 -15.51 -11.52
C LEU A 170 38.66 -14.67 -12.57
N HIS A 171 39.38 -14.18 -13.58
CA HIS A 171 38.87 -13.29 -14.63
C HIS A 171 37.78 -13.88 -15.54
N HIS A 172 37.49 -15.18 -15.44
CA HIS A 172 36.46 -15.86 -16.22
C HIS A 172 35.24 -16.26 -15.38
N LEU A 173 35.22 -15.88 -14.10
CA LEU A 173 34.13 -16.22 -13.20
C LEU A 173 32.88 -15.44 -13.60
N LEU A 174 31.75 -16.16 -13.71
CA LEU A 174 30.44 -15.63 -14.07
C LEU A 174 29.51 -15.60 -12.86
N ILE A 175 29.62 -16.60 -11.97
CA ILE A 175 28.77 -16.76 -10.79
C ILE A 175 29.63 -16.99 -9.55
N LEU A 176 29.41 -16.18 -8.52
CA LEU A 176 30.03 -16.34 -7.20
C LEU A 176 28.93 -16.43 -6.14
N ASN A 177 28.90 -17.56 -5.42
CA ASN A 177 27.99 -17.80 -4.31
C ASN A 177 28.74 -17.80 -2.97
N LEU A 178 28.44 -16.81 -2.12
CA LEU A 178 28.98 -16.60 -0.78
C LEU A 178 27.89 -16.74 0.30
N ASN A 179 26.74 -17.31 -0.02
CA ASN A 179 25.58 -17.35 0.90
C ASN A 179 25.87 -18.12 2.19
N HIS A 180 25.13 -17.84 3.27
CA HIS A 180 25.22 -18.56 4.54
C HIS A 180 26.65 -18.65 5.08
N ASN A 181 27.36 -17.51 5.07
CA ASN A 181 28.67 -17.37 5.70
C ASN A 181 28.55 -16.42 6.91
N ARG A 182 29.66 -15.86 7.38
CA ARG A 182 29.69 -14.93 8.53
C ARG A 182 30.37 -13.62 8.15
N ILE A 183 30.28 -13.22 6.88
CA ILE A 183 30.93 -12.03 6.37
C ILE A 183 30.26 -10.81 6.99
N SER A 184 31.02 -9.97 7.69
CA SER A 184 30.50 -8.77 8.35
C SER A 184 30.77 -7.47 7.60
N VAL A 185 31.85 -7.42 6.83
CA VAL A 185 32.26 -6.23 6.07
C VAL A 185 32.73 -6.64 4.68
N ILE A 186 32.36 -5.85 3.67
CA ILE A 186 32.98 -5.91 2.34
C ILE A 186 33.94 -4.72 2.20
N HIS A 187 35.23 -5.02 2.22
CA HIS A 187 36.27 -4.02 2.05
C HIS A 187 36.41 -3.53 0.61
N ASN A 188 37.01 -2.36 0.44
CA ASN A 188 37.33 -1.76 -0.84
C ASN A 188 38.06 -2.74 -1.77
N ARG A 189 37.60 -2.82 -3.02
CA ARG A 189 38.17 -3.67 -4.08
C ARG A 189 38.14 -5.17 -3.74
N ALA A 190 37.22 -5.61 -2.89
CA ALA A 190 37.13 -7.01 -2.46
C ALA A 190 36.96 -8.01 -3.62
N PHE A 191 36.42 -7.55 -4.75
CA PHE A 191 36.14 -8.34 -5.95
C PHE A 191 36.98 -7.94 -7.16
N GLU A 192 38.09 -7.23 -6.95
CA GLU A 192 39.00 -6.82 -8.02
C GLU A 192 39.48 -8.04 -8.83
N GLY A 193 39.41 -7.96 -10.16
CA GLY A 193 39.82 -9.02 -11.08
C GLY A 193 38.70 -9.99 -11.49
N LEU A 194 37.48 -9.85 -10.96
CA LEU A 194 36.31 -10.62 -11.39
C LEU A 194 35.61 -9.97 -12.60
N ASP A 195 36.36 -9.68 -13.66
CA ASP A 195 35.95 -8.83 -14.79
C ASP A 195 34.71 -9.32 -15.58
N THR A 196 34.38 -10.61 -15.48
CA THR A 196 33.25 -11.24 -16.19
C THR A 196 32.07 -11.58 -15.30
N LEU A 197 32.12 -11.27 -14.01
CA LEU A 197 31.12 -11.71 -13.05
C LEU A 197 29.76 -11.12 -13.39
N GLU A 198 28.75 -11.97 -13.52
CA GLU A 198 27.37 -11.56 -13.82
C GLU A 198 26.45 -11.69 -12.61
N ILE A 199 26.72 -12.66 -11.72
CA ILE A 199 25.88 -12.96 -10.57
C ILE A 199 26.75 -13.07 -9.32
N LEU A 200 26.48 -12.21 -8.34
CA LEU A 200 27.07 -12.25 -7.01
C LEU A 200 25.95 -12.40 -5.97
N THR A 201 26.05 -13.41 -5.13
CA THR A 201 25.12 -13.62 -4.03
C THR A 201 25.87 -13.77 -2.72
N ILE A 202 25.50 -12.96 -1.72
CA ILE A 202 26.05 -12.89 -0.36
C ILE A 202 24.88 -12.90 0.64
N TYR A 203 23.88 -13.72 0.34
CA TYR A 203 22.64 -13.82 1.10
C TYR A 203 22.85 -14.57 2.42
N GLU A 204 22.12 -14.19 3.48
CA GLU A 204 22.27 -14.78 4.81
C GLU A 204 23.73 -14.73 5.32
N ASN A 205 24.26 -13.52 5.45
CA ASN A 205 25.56 -13.25 6.06
C ASN A 205 25.35 -12.33 7.28
N LYS A 206 26.39 -11.60 7.71
CA LYS A 206 26.32 -10.66 8.83
C LYS A 206 26.73 -9.25 8.41
N LEU A 207 26.51 -8.90 7.14
CA LEU A 207 26.99 -7.65 6.58
C LEU A 207 26.33 -6.47 7.28
N SER A 208 27.12 -5.71 8.03
CA SER A 208 26.72 -4.45 8.66
C SER A 208 27.29 -3.24 7.93
N SER A 209 28.40 -3.41 7.18
CA SER A 209 29.04 -2.33 6.43
C SER A 209 29.59 -2.79 5.08
N ILE A 210 29.49 -1.91 4.08
CA ILE A 210 30.03 -2.09 2.74
C ILE A 210 30.79 -0.80 2.39
N GLU A 211 32.10 -0.91 2.18
CA GLU A 211 32.95 0.25 1.90
C GLU A 211 32.69 0.85 0.50
N PRO A 212 32.96 2.15 0.26
CA PRO A 212 32.59 2.84 -0.97
C PRO A 212 33.11 2.23 -2.29
N ASP A 213 34.30 1.64 -2.31
CA ASP A 213 34.89 0.98 -3.49
C ASP A 213 34.75 -0.56 -3.42
N ALA A 214 33.88 -1.10 -2.57
CA ALA A 214 33.76 -2.54 -2.31
C ALA A 214 33.55 -3.37 -3.59
N PHE A 215 32.69 -2.91 -4.50
CA PHE A 215 32.34 -3.62 -5.73
C PHE A 215 33.19 -3.26 -6.94
N ARG A 216 34.30 -2.54 -6.75
CA ARG A 216 35.17 -2.16 -7.86
C ARG A 216 35.73 -3.40 -8.58
N GLY A 217 35.61 -3.42 -9.90
CA GLY A 217 35.93 -4.58 -10.74
C GLY A 217 34.70 -5.36 -11.21
N LEU A 218 33.52 -5.10 -10.63
CA LEU A 218 32.23 -5.69 -11.02
C LEU A 218 31.39 -4.79 -11.94
N ASP A 219 31.82 -3.53 -12.14
CA ASP A 219 31.13 -2.47 -12.87
C ASP A 219 30.75 -2.85 -14.32
N LYS A 220 31.53 -3.71 -14.98
CA LYS A 220 31.36 -3.96 -16.42
C LYS A 220 30.28 -4.99 -16.79
N LYS A 221 29.98 -5.93 -15.90
CA LYS A 221 29.26 -7.18 -16.25
C LYS A 221 28.26 -7.64 -15.21
N LEU A 222 28.29 -7.11 -13.98
CA LEU A 222 27.41 -7.59 -12.93
C LEU A 222 25.96 -7.23 -13.25
N LYS A 223 25.09 -8.25 -13.30
CA LYS A 223 23.66 -8.13 -13.61
C LYS A 223 22.79 -8.38 -12.40
N ARG A 224 23.24 -9.22 -11.47
CA ARG A 224 22.48 -9.58 -10.26
C ARG A 224 23.37 -9.52 -9.04
N LEU A 225 22.91 -8.77 -8.04
CA LEU A 225 23.55 -8.65 -6.74
C LEU A 225 22.53 -8.96 -5.65
N ASN A 226 22.82 -9.98 -4.85
CA ASN A 226 22.00 -10.35 -3.70
C ASN A 226 22.74 -10.12 -2.39
N LEU A 227 22.25 -9.17 -1.62
CA LEU A 227 22.70 -8.75 -0.30
C LEU A 227 21.61 -8.99 0.76
N GLY A 228 20.58 -9.78 0.46
CA GLY A 228 19.49 -10.02 1.41
C GLY A 228 19.91 -10.87 2.61
N GLY A 229 19.14 -10.85 3.69
CA GLY A 229 19.45 -11.60 4.91
C GLY A 229 20.74 -11.13 5.57
N ASN A 230 20.92 -9.82 5.71
CA ASN A 230 22.09 -9.20 6.31
C ASN A 230 21.67 -8.18 7.37
N GLU A 231 22.59 -7.35 7.85
CA GLU A 231 22.39 -6.41 8.95
C GLU A 231 22.51 -4.94 8.48
N LEU A 232 22.34 -4.68 7.18
CA LEU A 232 22.46 -3.33 6.63
C LEU A 232 21.34 -2.42 7.15
N THR A 233 21.72 -1.24 7.63
CA THR A 233 20.79 -0.22 8.16
C THR A 233 20.48 0.90 7.17
N ALA A 234 21.29 1.04 6.12
CA ALA A 234 21.10 2.00 5.03
C ALA A 234 21.52 1.38 3.68
N VAL A 235 21.01 1.95 2.59
CA VAL A 235 21.45 1.56 1.24
C VAL A 235 22.91 1.98 1.04
N PRO A 236 23.82 1.08 0.63
CA PRO A 236 25.24 1.40 0.43
C PRO A 236 25.46 2.13 -0.89
N GLN A 237 24.84 3.31 -1.03
CA GLN A 237 24.73 4.09 -2.27
C GLN A 237 26.08 4.26 -2.98
N LYS A 238 27.13 4.68 -2.24
CA LYS A 238 28.47 4.92 -2.82
C LYS A 238 29.05 3.67 -3.49
N ALA A 239 28.86 2.51 -2.88
CA ALA A 239 29.35 1.24 -3.42
C ALA A 239 28.53 0.76 -4.63
N LEU A 240 27.22 1.03 -4.62
CA LEU A 240 26.30 0.60 -5.68
C LEU A 240 26.36 1.50 -6.93
N ALA A 241 26.71 2.78 -6.79
CA ALA A 241 26.65 3.77 -7.85
C ALA A 241 27.46 3.42 -9.11
N ILE A 242 28.50 2.59 -8.99
CA ILE A 242 29.32 2.14 -10.13
C ILE A 242 28.72 0.98 -10.92
N LEU A 243 27.63 0.35 -10.44
CA LEU A 243 27.05 -0.86 -11.01
C LEU A 243 25.97 -0.53 -12.05
N ASP A 244 26.34 0.24 -13.07
CA ASP A 244 25.42 0.71 -14.12
C ASP A 244 24.76 -0.41 -14.93
N MET A 245 25.41 -1.58 -15.04
CA MET A 245 24.90 -2.77 -15.71
C MET A 245 23.96 -3.64 -14.87
N LEU A 246 23.77 -3.30 -13.58
CA LEU A 246 22.97 -4.09 -12.65
C LEU A 246 21.49 -4.07 -13.07
N ARG A 247 20.90 -5.26 -13.14
CA ARG A 247 19.48 -5.45 -13.49
C ARG A 247 18.63 -5.87 -12.30
N LYS A 248 19.21 -6.59 -11.35
CA LYS A 248 18.49 -7.06 -10.16
C LYS A 248 19.31 -6.79 -8.91
N LEU A 249 18.71 -6.04 -7.98
CA LEU A 249 19.25 -5.76 -6.66
C LEU A 249 18.30 -6.32 -5.60
N GLU A 250 18.85 -7.18 -4.75
CA GLU A 250 18.14 -7.87 -3.68
C GLU A 250 18.72 -7.41 -2.33
N LEU A 251 17.92 -6.63 -1.59
CA LEU A 251 18.23 -6.06 -0.27
C LEU A 251 17.20 -6.49 0.80
N GLN A 252 16.41 -7.53 0.51
CA GLN A 252 15.40 -8.03 1.44
C GLN A 252 15.98 -8.56 2.75
N GLU A 253 15.18 -8.60 3.82
CA GLU A 253 15.60 -9.16 5.12
C GLU A 253 16.88 -8.48 5.65
N ASN A 254 16.94 -7.15 5.53
CA ASN A 254 17.94 -6.31 6.19
C ASN A 254 17.27 -5.49 7.30
N ARG A 255 17.92 -4.42 7.76
CA ARG A 255 17.43 -3.52 8.83
C ARG A 255 17.30 -2.09 8.32
N LEU A 256 17.00 -1.91 7.03
CA LEU A 256 16.84 -0.58 6.43
C LEU A 256 15.66 0.13 7.08
N LYS A 257 15.92 1.27 7.72
CA LYS A 257 14.88 2.09 8.38
C LYS A 257 14.30 3.15 7.45
N THR A 258 15.14 3.69 6.58
CA THR A 258 14.79 4.77 5.65
C THR A 258 15.40 4.51 4.29
N ILE A 259 14.76 5.05 3.25
CA ILE A 259 15.32 5.24 1.91
C ILE A 259 15.13 6.72 1.54
N LYS A 260 16.00 7.30 0.73
CA LYS A 260 15.93 8.71 0.33
C LYS A 260 16.30 8.92 -1.13
N GLU A 261 15.94 10.09 -1.66
CA GLU A 261 16.36 10.52 -2.99
C GLU A 261 17.89 10.38 -3.15
N GLY A 262 18.30 9.69 -4.22
CA GLY A 262 19.71 9.43 -4.54
C GLY A 262 20.25 8.07 -4.06
N ASP A 263 19.57 7.34 -3.17
CA ASP A 263 20.05 6.04 -2.65
C ASP A 263 20.30 5.00 -3.76
N PHE A 264 19.54 5.10 -4.86
CA PHE A 264 19.65 4.22 -6.03
C PHE A 264 20.27 4.90 -7.26
N GLU A 265 20.91 6.05 -7.09
CA GLU A 265 21.60 6.75 -8.17
C GLU A 265 22.72 5.88 -8.76
N GLY A 266 22.89 5.94 -10.09
CA GLY A 266 23.86 5.14 -10.84
C GLY A 266 23.32 3.80 -11.34
N LEU A 267 22.24 3.26 -10.76
CA LEU A 267 21.64 1.98 -11.15
C LEU A 267 20.69 2.08 -12.37
N GLN A 268 21.18 2.69 -13.46
CA GLN A 268 20.34 3.11 -14.60
C GLN A 268 19.68 1.94 -15.37
N ASN A 269 20.20 0.72 -15.28
CA ASN A 269 19.65 -0.46 -15.93
C ASN A 269 18.87 -1.39 -15.00
N LEU A 270 18.55 -0.93 -13.78
CA LEU A 270 17.86 -1.74 -12.79
C LEU A 270 16.42 -2.04 -13.26
N ASP A 271 16.10 -3.32 -13.29
CA ASP A 271 14.81 -3.88 -13.71
C ASP A 271 14.01 -4.41 -12.51
N SER A 272 14.69 -4.92 -11.48
CA SER A 272 14.07 -5.46 -10.28
C SER A 272 14.79 -5.00 -9.02
N LEU A 273 14.03 -4.42 -8.09
CA LEU A 273 14.50 -3.96 -6.79
C LEU A 273 13.65 -4.62 -5.70
N ILE A 274 14.32 -5.37 -4.82
CA ILE A 274 13.67 -6.08 -3.71
C ILE A 274 14.14 -5.47 -2.39
N LEU A 275 13.23 -4.80 -1.70
CA LEU A 275 13.40 -4.17 -0.38
C LEU A 275 12.47 -4.80 0.67
N ALA A 276 11.91 -5.98 0.37
CA ALA A 276 10.97 -6.67 1.24
C ALA A 276 11.57 -7.02 2.62
N HIS A 277 10.74 -7.12 3.65
CA HIS A 277 11.16 -7.50 5.00
C HIS A 277 12.30 -6.63 5.56
N ASN A 278 12.17 -5.31 5.42
CA ASN A 278 13.01 -4.31 6.09
C ASN A 278 12.19 -3.59 7.18
N GLN A 279 12.64 -2.41 7.62
CA GLN A 279 12.02 -1.61 8.67
C GLN A 279 11.57 -0.24 8.15
N LEU A 280 11.25 -0.15 6.86
CA LEU A 280 10.83 1.11 6.23
C LEU A 280 9.48 1.56 6.76
N THR A 281 9.37 2.83 7.14
CA THR A 281 8.13 3.45 7.65
C THR A 281 7.42 4.31 6.62
N GLU A 282 8.14 4.75 5.59
CA GLU A 282 7.61 5.60 4.53
C GLU A 282 8.32 5.36 3.19
N VAL A 283 7.72 5.86 2.11
CA VAL A 283 8.34 5.97 0.79
C VAL A 283 8.34 7.44 0.40
N PRO A 284 9.50 8.13 0.45
CA PRO A 284 9.57 9.56 0.21
C PRO A 284 9.54 9.91 -1.29
N ALA A 285 9.30 11.19 -1.57
CA ALA A 285 9.29 11.74 -2.93
C ALA A 285 10.57 11.40 -3.71
N ARG A 286 10.43 11.09 -5.00
CA ARG A 286 11.53 10.92 -5.97
C ARG A 286 12.60 9.89 -5.62
N VAL A 287 12.36 9.01 -4.65
CA VAL A 287 13.34 8.00 -4.22
C VAL A 287 13.76 7.05 -5.34
N PHE A 288 12.89 6.82 -6.34
CA PHE A 288 13.15 5.96 -7.48
C PHE A 288 13.41 6.70 -8.80
N SER A 289 13.59 8.03 -8.77
CA SER A 289 13.70 8.89 -9.97
C SER A 289 14.83 8.52 -10.93
N HIS A 290 15.88 7.86 -10.45
CA HIS A 290 17.06 7.48 -11.23
C HIS A 290 16.98 6.05 -11.82
N VAL A 291 16.03 5.23 -11.37
CA VAL A 291 15.87 3.83 -11.81
C VAL A 291 14.71 3.70 -12.80
N ILE A 292 14.73 4.51 -13.85
CA ILE A 292 13.62 4.67 -14.81
C ILE A 292 13.22 3.40 -15.57
N LEU A 293 14.07 2.38 -15.60
CA LEU A 293 13.81 1.09 -16.25
C LEU A 293 13.21 0.04 -15.30
N LEU A 294 12.93 0.42 -14.04
CA LEU A 294 12.46 -0.50 -13.03
C LEU A 294 11.09 -1.08 -13.42
N ASN A 295 11.02 -2.40 -13.53
CA ASN A 295 9.84 -3.16 -13.88
C ASN A 295 9.12 -3.71 -12.63
N SER A 296 9.90 -4.12 -11.63
CA SER A 296 9.42 -4.79 -10.42
C SER A 296 10.00 -4.15 -9.17
N LEU A 297 9.10 -3.66 -8.31
CA LEU A 297 9.42 -3.09 -7.01
C LEU A 297 8.71 -3.87 -5.90
N GLU A 298 9.49 -4.41 -4.97
CA GLU A 298 8.98 -5.19 -3.84
C GLU A 298 9.31 -4.49 -2.51
N LEU A 299 8.28 -3.99 -1.84
CA LEU A 299 8.32 -3.29 -0.54
C LEU A 299 7.52 -4.04 0.53
N GLU A 300 7.18 -5.30 0.27
CA GLU A 300 6.35 -6.13 1.14
C GLU A 300 6.99 -6.36 2.51
N GLY A 301 6.20 -6.44 3.59
CA GLY A 301 6.69 -6.84 4.90
C GLY A 301 7.54 -5.78 5.58
N ASN A 302 7.29 -4.51 5.28
CA ASN A 302 7.87 -3.35 5.98
C ASN A 302 6.86 -2.80 7.00
N SER A 303 7.07 -1.59 7.49
CA SER A 303 6.14 -0.88 8.40
C SER A 303 5.60 0.40 7.75
N ILE A 304 5.45 0.41 6.43
CA ILE A 304 5.12 1.60 5.65
C ILE A 304 3.70 2.06 6.00
N SER A 305 3.58 3.27 6.57
CA SER A 305 2.30 3.92 6.86
C SER A 305 1.99 5.07 5.90
N TYR A 306 3.01 5.62 5.23
CA TYR A 306 2.88 6.77 4.34
C TYR A 306 3.67 6.57 3.04
N ILE A 307 3.10 6.99 1.92
CA ILE A 307 3.75 7.03 0.60
C ILE A 307 3.49 8.42 0.05
N ASP A 308 4.56 9.14 -0.26
CA ASP A 308 4.49 10.47 -0.85
C ASP A 308 3.85 10.39 -2.25
N LYS A 309 3.09 11.42 -2.63
CA LYS A 309 2.44 11.51 -3.95
C LYS A 309 3.44 11.47 -5.12
N ASP A 310 4.67 11.92 -4.91
CA ASP A 310 5.74 11.96 -5.92
C ASP A 310 6.76 10.81 -5.70
N ALA A 311 6.43 9.83 -4.86
CA ALA A 311 7.34 8.72 -4.50
C ALA A 311 7.78 7.87 -5.71
N PHE A 312 6.88 7.65 -6.66
CA PHE A 312 7.12 6.83 -7.84
C PHE A 312 7.44 7.65 -9.11
N GLU A 313 7.81 8.93 -8.95
CA GLU A 313 8.26 9.76 -10.06
C GLU A 313 9.44 9.08 -10.80
N GLY A 314 9.34 9.00 -12.12
CA GLY A 314 10.31 8.32 -13.00
C GLY A 314 9.98 6.86 -13.34
N LEU A 315 8.98 6.26 -12.69
CA LEU A 315 8.58 4.85 -12.90
C LEU A 315 7.37 4.66 -13.83
N GLU A 316 6.77 5.74 -14.33
CA GLU A 316 5.46 5.81 -14.98
C GLU A 316 5.37 4.90 -16.23
N GLU A 317 6.46 4.82 -16.98
CA GLU A 317 6.50 4.15 -18.28
C GLU A 317 6.95 2.68 -18.24
N ASN A 318 7.42 2.18 -17.09
CA ASN A 318 8.05 0.85 -17.01
C ASN A 318 7.53 -0.05 -15.88
N LEU A 319 7.11 0.52 -14.75
CA LEU A 319 6.75 -0.29 -13.58
C LEU A 319 5.49 -1.13 -13.85
N GLN A 320 5.62 -2.44 -13.69
CA GLN A 320 4.56 -3.41 -13.94
C GLN A 320 4.16 -4.18 -12.69
N TYR A 321 5.08 -4.36 -11.73
CA TYR A 321 4.84 -5.12 -10.51
C TYR A 321 5.18 -4.27 -9.29
N LEU A 322 4.19 -4.01 -8.46
CA LEU A 322 4.34 -3.30 -7.19
C LEU A 322 3.74 -4.14 -6.07
N ARG A 323 4.60 -4.54 -5.13
CA ARG A 323 4.18 -5.25 -3.90
C ARG A 323 4.35 -4.34 -2.70
N LEU A 324 3.23 -3.98 -2.10
CA LEU A 324 3.09 -3.18 -0.88
C LEU A 324 2.36 -3.99 0.23
N GLY A 325 2.30 -5.30 0.08
CA GLY A 325 1.67 -6.19 1.04
C GLY A 325 2.33 -6.14 2.42
N ASP A 326 1.58 -6.53 3.46
CA ASP A 326 2.12 -6.72 4.80
C ASP A 326 2.84 -5.44 5.31
N ASN A 327 2.13 -4.30 5.25
CA ASN A 327 2.54 -2.96 5.67
C ASN A 327 1.43 -2.31 6.55
N ASN A 328 1.57 -1.02 6.88
CA ASN A 328 0.66 -0.28 7.77
C ASN A 328 -0.18 0.78 7.04
N LEU A 329 -0.50 0.57 5.75
CA LEU A 329 -1.26 1.54 4.96
C LEU A 329 -2.72 1.57 5.40
N HIS A 330 -3.23 2.77 5.73
CA HIS A 330 -4.63 2.97 6.14
C HIS A 330 -5.55 3.32 4.96
N ARG A 331 -4.97 3.72 3.82
CA ARG A 331 -5.65 4.11 2.60
C ARG A 331 -4.84 3.65 1.39
N ILE A 332 -5.47 3.55 0.24
CA ILE A 332 -4.78 3.35 -1.03
C ILE A 332 -4.10 4.69 -1.41
N PRO A 333 -2.79 4.71 -1.69
CA PRO A 333 -2.07 5.93 -2.08
C PRO A 333 -2.34 6.28 -3.55
N SER A 334 -3.60 6.64 -3.84
CA SER A 334 -4.09 6.81 -5.22
C SER A 334 -3.36 7.90 -6.00
N GLU A 335 -2.94 8.98 -5.34
CA GLU A 335 -2.17 10.06 -5.97
C GLU A 335 -0.82 9.55 -6.49
N ALA A 336 -0.08 8.81 -5.68
CA ALA A 336 1.21 8.23 -6.06
C ALA A 336 1.09 7.15 -7.14
N LEU A 337 0.01 6.37 -7.12
CA LEU A 337 -0.15 5.24 -8.04
C LEU A 337 -0.76 5.64 -9.39
N ARG A 338 -1.55 6.71 -9.46
CA ARG A 338 -2.26 7.16 -10.67
C ARG A 338 -1.36 7.35 -11.91
N PRO A 339 -0.12 7.86 -11.80
CA PRO A 339 0.78 7.99 -12.95
C PRO A 339 1.31 6.66 -13.52
N LEU A 340 1.15 5.54 -12.80
CA LEU A 340 1.75 4.25 -13.17
C LEU A 340 0.91 3.52 -14.24
N HIS A 341 0.89 4.05 -15.46
CA HIS A 341 0.05 3.59 -16.56
C HIS A 341 0.33 2.16 -17.04
N ARG A 342 1.52 1.61 -16.73
CA ARG A 342 1.91 0.24 -17.09
C ARG A 342 1.68 -0.79 -15.99
N LEU A 343 1.17 -0.39 -14.82
CA LEU A 343 1.07 -1.28 -13.66
C LEU A 343 0.12 -2.44 -13.94
N ARG A 344 0.63 -3.67 -13.84
CA ARG A 344 -0.14 -4.91 -14.10
C ARG A 344 -0.54 -5.61 -12.82
N HIS A 345 0.32 -5.55 -11.81
CA HIS A 345 0.20 -6.30 -10.59
C HIS A 345 0.38 -5.35 -9.40
N LEU A 346 -0.71 -5.13 -8.68
CA LEU A 346 -0.74 -4.35 -7.45
C LEU A 346 -1.15 -5.24 -6.28
N ASP A 347 -0.23 -5.44 -5.35
CA ASP A 347 -0.49 -6.16 -4.10
C ASP A 347 -0.50 -5.20 -2.91
N LEU A 348 -1.66 -5.06 -2.28
CA LEU A 348 -1.94 -4.25 -1.09
C LEU A 348 -2.48 -5.14 0.05
N ARG A 349 -2.19 -6.44 0.02
CA ARG A 349 -2.64 -7.37 1.06
C ARG A 349 -2.17 -6.99 2.46
N SER A 350 -2.87 -7.47 3.49
CA SER A 350 -2.41 -7.37 4.88
C SER A 350 -1.98 -5.94 5.26
N ASN A 351 -2.82 -4.97 4.96
CA ASN A 351 -2.67 -3.58 5.38
C ASN A 351 -3.87 -3.21 6.28
N ASN A 352 -3.97 -1.93 6.67
CA ASN A 352 -5.04 -1.42 7.52
C ASN A 352 -6.07 -0.59 6.72
N ILE A 353 -6.28 -0.92 5.44
CA ILE A 353 -7.13 -0.13 4.55
C ILE A 353 -8.59 -0.31 4.94
N SER A 354 -9.23 0.73 5.47
CA SER A 354 -10.63 0.69 5.91
C SER A 354 -11.64 1.23 4.90
N SER A 355 -11.18 2.12 4.02
CA SER A 355 -11.99 2.84 3.03
C SER A 355 -11.24 2.98 1.72
N ILE A 356 -11.96 2.88 0.60
CA ILE A 356 -11.44 3.09 -0.73
C ILE A 356 -12.15 4.31 -1.31
N ASN A 357 -11.40 5.24 -1.93
CA ASN A 357 -11.98 6.36 -2.65
C ASN A 357 -12.48 5.89 -4.03
N GLU A 358 -13.52 6.54 -4.58
CA GLU A 358 -14.08 6.18 -5.89
C GLU A 358 -13.04 6.23 -7.01
N ASP A 359 -12.07 7.14 -6.92
CA ASP A 359 -11.03 7.36 -7.91
C ASP A 359 -9.71 6.60 -7.64
N ALA A 360 -9.71 5.67 -6.68
CA ALA A 360 -8.50 5.01 -6.20
C ALA A 360 -7.73 4.23 -7.28
N PHE A 361 -8.43 3.79 -8.32
CA PHE A 361 -7.86 2.99 -9.42
C PHE A 361 -7.95 3.68 -10.79
N VAL A 362 -8.24 4.97 -10.81
CA VAL A 362 -8.22 5.77 -12.05
C VAL A 362 -6.80 5.84 -12.59
N GLY A 363 -6.64 5.57 -13.89
CA GLY A 363 -5.35 5.58 -14.58
C GLY A 363 -4.81 4.19 -14.94
N PHE A 364 -5.36 3.12 -14.34
CA PHE A 364 -4.94 1.74 -14.64
C PHE A 364 -5.68 1.08 -15.81
N GLY A 365 -6.84 1.59 -16.21
CA GLY A 365 -7.53 1.24 -17.46
C GLY A 365 -7.36 -0.21 -17.95
N ASP A 366 -6.51 -0.37 -18.97
CA ASP A 366 -6.22 -1.63 -19.63
C ASP A 366 -4.90 -2.30 -19.18
N SER A 367 -4.20 -1.75 -18.19
CA SER A 367 -2.91 -2.29 -17.73
C SER A 367 -3.04 -3.25 -16.56
N ILE A 368 -3.87 -2.94 -15.55
CA ILE A 368 -3.97 -3.76 -14.35
C ILE A 368 -4.70 -5.08 -14.62
N THR A 369 -4.05 -6.19 -14.27
CA THR A 369 -4.58 -7.54 -14.43
C THR A 369 -4.72 -8.29 -13.10
N PHE A 370 -4.00 -7.84 -12.07
CA PHE A 370 -4.03 -8.43 -10.73
C PHE A 370 -4.12 -7.33 -9.66
N LEU A 371 -5.19 -7.39 -8.86
CA LEU A 371 -5.43 -6.52 -7.72
C LEU A 371 -5.70 -7.36 -6.47
N ASN A 372 -4.86 -7.17 -5.45
CA ASN A 372 -4.97 -7.88 -4.19
C ASN A 372 -5.16 -6.92 -3.02
N LEU A 373 -6.33 -6.97 -2.41
CA LEU A 373 -6.77 -6.17 -1.26
C LEU A 373 -7.12 -7.07 -0.07
N GLN A 374 -6.67 -8.34 -0.08
CA GLN A 374 -6.97 -9.29 0.98
C GLN A 374 -6.48 -8.82 2.35
N LYS A 375 -7.13 -9.29 3.43
CA LYS A 375 -6.70 -9.02 4.81
C LYS A 375 -6.54 -7.51 5.10
N ASN A 376 -7.55 -6.74 4.72
CA ASN A 376 -7.69 -5.33 5.07
C ASN A 376 -8.96 -5.15 5.91
N ASP A 377 -9.34 -3.90 6.21
CA ASP A 377 -10.52 -3.56 7.01
C ASP A 377 -11.65 -2.93 6.18
N ILE A 378 -11.71 -3.23 4.88
CA ILE A 378 -12.63 -2.60 3.94
C ILE A 378 -14.07 -3.00 4.27
N LYS A 379 -14.94 -2.01 4.51
CA LYS A 379 -16.35 -2.21 4.88
C LYS A 379 -17.31 -2.11 3.70
N VAL A 380 -17.02 -1.21 2.76
CA VAL A 380 -17.89 -0.89 1.61
C VAL A 380 -17.01 -0.67 0.39
N LEU A 381 -17.47 -1.16 -0.76
CA LEU A 381 -16.89 -0.84 -2.07
C LEU A 381 -17.68 0.33 -2.68
N PRO A 382 -17.03 1.43 -3.06
CA PRO A 382 -17.70 2.52 -3.77
C PRO A 382 -18.28 2.07 -5.12
N ALA A 383 -19.30 2.78 -5.61
CA ALA A 383 -20.05 2.39 -6.80
C ALA A 383 -19.18 2.25 -8.07
N LEU A 384 -18.20 3.14 -8.23
CA LEU A 384 -17.38 3.28 -9.43
C LEU A 384 -15.94 2.81 -9.24
N VAL A 385 -15.64 2.12 -8.13
CA VAL A 385 -14.25 1.78 -7.76
C VAL A 385 -13.53 0.91 -8.80
N PHE A 386 -14.26 0.07 -9.54
CA PHE A 386 -13.70 -0.78 -10.60
C PHE A 386 -14.01 -0.29 -12.01
N GLU A 387 -14.48 0.95 -12.14
CA GLU A 387 -14.77 1.54 -13.44
C GLU A 387 -13.48 1.59 -14.30
N ASN A 388 -13.62 1.24 -15.58
CA ASN A 388 -12.55 1.20 -16.57
C ASN A 388 -11.43 0.16 -16.34
N LEU A 389 -11.52 -0.75 -15.36
CA LEU A 389 -10.51 -1.81 -15.16
C LEU A 389 -10.71 -2.99 -16.12
N ASN A 390 -10.70 -2.71 -17.43
CA ASN A 390 -11.15 -3.64 -18.48
C ASN A 390 -10.29 -4.91 -18.61
N SER A 391 -9.05 -4.89 -18.11
CA SER A 391 -8.11 -6.01 -18.18
C SER A 391 -7.94 -6.78 -16.87
N LEU A 392 -8.73 -6.46 -15.84
CA LEU A 392 -8.60 -7.08 -14.53
C LEU A 392 -8.98 -8.58 -14.56
N GLU A 393 -8.00 -9.47 -14.41
CA GLU A 393 -8.20 -10.92 -14.43
C GLU A 393 -8.35 -11.49 -13.02
N THR A 394 -7.65 -10.93 -12.04
CA THR A 394 -7.63 -11.42 -10.66
C THR A 394 -7.97 -10.31 -9.67
N LEU A 395 -9.04 -10.51 -8.91
CA LEU A 395 -9.44 -9.66 -7.80
C LEU A 395 -9.52 -10.47 -6.52
N SER A 396 -8.78 -10.07 -5.50
CA SER A 396 -8.82 -10.67 -4.19
C SER A 396 -9.21 -9.64 -3.13
N ILE A 397 -10.39 -9.79 -2.54
CA ILE A 397 -10.94 -8.97 -1.46
C ILE A 397 -11.27 -9.84 -0.23
N GLN A 398 -10.65 -11.02 -0.14
CA GLN A 398 -10.87 -11.95 0.97
C GLN A 398 -10.43 -11.39 2.32
N ASN A 399 -11.06 -11.86 3.40
CA ASN A 399 -10.75 -11.46 4.76
C ASN A 399 -10.78 -9.93 4.93
N ASN A 400 -11.90 -9.32 4.54
CA ASN A 400 -12.22 -7.91 4.78
C ASN A 400 -13.46 -7.81 5.68
N LYS A 401 -14.06 -6.63 5.80
CA LYS A 401 -15.26 -6.36 6.60
C LYS A 401 -16.49 -6.10 5.72
N LEU A 402 -16.49 -6.57 4.47
CA LEU A 402 -17.57 -6.33 3.52
C LEU A 402 -18.84 -7.05 3.96
N THR A 403 -19.92 -6.30 4.11
CA THR A 403 -21.24 -6.87 4.37
C THR A 403 -22.05 -7.09 3.09
N ARG A 404 -21.77 -6.32 2.04
CA ARG A 404 -22.52 -6.31 0.78
C ARG A 404 -21.55 -6.06 -0.38
N ILE A 405 -21.83 -6.69 -1.52
CA ILE A 405 -21.09 -6.47 -2.77
C ILE A 405 -22.15 -6.41 -3.88
N PRO A 406 -22.66 -5.20 -4.20
CA PRO A 406 -23.66 -5.01 -5.25
C PRO A 406 -23.17 -5.49 -6.61
N GLU A 407 -24.09 -5.98 -7.44
CA GLU A 407 -23.79 -6.42 -8.81
C GLU A 407 -23.30 -5.24 -9.66
N GLU A 408 -23.85 -4.06 -9.42
CA GLU A 408 -23.55 -2.82 -10.14
C GLU A 408 -22.07 -2.40 -9.96
N VAL A 409 -21.46 -2.69 -8.80
CA VAL A 409 -20.03 -2.43 -8.55
C VAL A 409 -19.14 -3.40 -9.34
N MET A 410 -19.59 -4.64 -9.53
CA MET A 410 -18.82 -5.71 -10.16
C MET A 410 -18.99 -5.75 -11.67
N GLU A 411 -20.12 -5.25 -12.20
CA GLU A 411 -20.49 -5.26 -13.62
C GLU A 411 -19.34 -4.85 -14.56
N PRO A 412 -18.58 -3.76 -14.31
CA PRO A 412 -17.52 -3.30 -15.22
C PRO A 412 -16.38 -4.32 -15.45
N ILE A 413 -16.17 -5.25 -14.52
CA ILE A 413 -15.04 -6.20 -14.55
C ILE A 413 -15.49 -7.66 -14.70
N MET A 414 -16.79 -7.95 -14.78
CA MET A 414 -17.26 -9.34 -14.81
C MET A 414 -16.80 -10.13 -16.04
N ASP A 415 -16.62 -9.47 -17.18
CA ASP A 415 -16.25 -10.13 -18.44
C ASP A 415 -14.78 -10.53 -18.52
N SER A 416 -13.91 -9.77 -17.86
CA SER A 416 -12.45 -9.93 -17.82
C SER A 416 -11.98 -10.81 -16.67
N LEU A 417 -12.71 -10.82 -15.55
CA LEU A 417 -12.35 -11.60 -14.37
C LEU A 417 -12.26 -13.11 -14.65
N ARG A 418 -11.17 -13.71 -14.16
CA ARG A 418 -10.91 -15.16 -14.14
C ARG A 418 -10.90 -15.71 -12.72
N VAL A 419 -10.42 -14.90 -11.77
CA VAL A 419 -10.20 -15.29 -10.38
C VAL A 419 -10.77 -14.18 -9.50
N VAL A 420 -11.85 -14.46 -8.78
CA VAL A 420 -12.40 -13.55 -7.77
C VAL A 420 -12.40 -14.24 -6.41
N ASP A 421 -11.94 -13.57 -5.36
CA ASP A 421 -11.99 -14.11 -4.01
C ASP A 421 -12.65 -13.13 -3.03
N ILE A 422 -13.80 -13.55 -2.49
CA ILE A 422 -14.62 -12.80 -1.53
C ILE A 422 -14.77 -13.53 -0.19
N MET A 423 -13.97 -14.59 0.03
CA MET A 423 -14.01 -15.40 1.25
C MET A 423 -13.80 -14.56 2.51
N ASP A 424 -14.22 -15.11 3.66
CA ASP A 424 -13.94 -14.53 4.99
C ASP A 424 -14.39 -13.07 5.16
N ASN A 425 -15.50 -12.71 4.50
CA ASN A 425 -16.20 -11.44 4.71
C ASN A 425 -17.55 -11.69 5.42
N PRO A 426 -18.02 -10.78 6.29
CA PRO A 426 -19.31 -10.87 6.96
C PRO A 426 -20.50 -10.56 6.03
N LEU A 427 -20.56 -11.24 4.89
CA LEU A 427 -21.54 -10.99 3.82
C LEU A 427 -22.97 -11.28 4.29
N ILE A 428 -23.91 -10.40 3.94
CA ILE A 428 -25.34 -10.60 4.16
C ILE A 428 -25.93 -11.23 2.90
N CYS A 429 -26.64 -12.36 3.05
CA CYS A 429 -27.31 -13.00 1.92
C CYS A 429 -28.44 -12.10 1.39
N SER A 430 -28.31 -11.61 0.16
CA SER A 430 -29.31 -10.77 -0.51
C SER A 430 -29.23 -10.94 -2.03
N CYS A 431 -30.15 -10.32 -2.77
CA CYS A 431 -30.16 -10.34 -4.24
C CYS A 431 -28.96 -9.62 -4.86
N GLU A 432 -28.18 -8.85 -4.09
CA GLU A 432 -26.97 -8.19 -4.57
C GLU A 432 -25.84 -9.16 -4.84
N LEU A 433 -25.80 -10.33 -4.19
CA LEU A 433 -24.73 -11.32 -4.37
C LEU A 433 -24.98 -12.26 -5.57
N VAL A 434 -26.04 -12.05 -6.35
CA VAL A 434 -26.47 -12.95 -7.45
C VAL A 434 -25.42 -13.00 -8.58
N TRP A 435 -24.61 -11.97 -8.73
CA TRP A 435 -23.52 -11.95 -9.71
C TRP A 435 -22.50 -13.08 -9.50
N PHE A 436 -22.19 -13.43 -8.24
CA PHE A 436 -21.14 -14.41 -7.93
C PHE A 436 -21.44 -15.83 -8.45
N PRO A 437 -22.60 -16.45 -8.17
CA PRO A 437 -22.94 -17.74 -8.77
C PRO A 437 -23.08 -17.68 -10.30
N ASN A 438 -23.51 -16.55 -10.87
CA ASN A 438 -23.57 -16.36 -12.33
C ASN A 438 -22.16 -16.36 -12.94
N LEU A 439 -21.25 -15.58 -12.39
CA LEU A 439 -19.84 -15.53 -12.80
C LEU A 439 -19.19 -16.92 -12.75
N LEU A 440 -19.38 -17.68 -11.66
CA LEU A 440 -18.83 -19.04 -11.56
C LEU A 440 -19.36 -20.00 -12.63
N ARG A 441 -20.63 -19.86 -13.03
CA ARG A 441 -21.19 -20.64 -14.13
C ARG A 441 -20.56 -20.25 -15.46
N ASP A 442 -20.38 -18.96 -15.69
CA ASP A 442 -19.82 -18.44 -16.94
C ASP A 442 -18.34 -18.83 -17.09
N LEU A 443 -17.57 -18.79 -16.00
CA LEU A 443 -16.20 -19.33 -15.93
C LEU A 443 -16.14 -20.84 -16.20
N LYS A 444 -17.06 -21.62 -15.61
CA LYS A 444 -17.14 -23.07 -15.88
C LYS A 444 -17.43 -23.37 -17.35
N ASN A 445 -18.24 -22.55 -18.01
CA ASN A 445 -18.55 -22.71 -19.43
C ASN A 445 -17.36 -22.36 -20.34
N ARG A 446 -16.39 -21.58 -19.85
CA ARG A 446 -15.17 -21.20 -20.59
C ARG A 446 -14.07 -22.30 -20.52
N ASP A 447 -14.34 -23.46 -19.92
CA ASP A 447 -13.37 -24.54 -19.67
C ASP A 447 -12.12 -24.07 -18.88
N ASP A 448 -12.27 -23.02 -18.08
CA ASP A 448 -11.21 -22.55 -17.19
C ASP A 448 -11.07 -23.55 -16.03
N GLU A 449 -10.12 -24.50 -16.14
CA GLU A 449 -9.74 -25.51 -15.12
C GLU A 449 -9.40 -24.89 -13.76
N MET A 450 -9.23 -23.58 -13.70
CA MET A 450 -8.94 -22.79 -12.50
C MET A 450 -10.21 -22.44 -11.70
N THR A 451 -11.30 -23.21 -11.85
CA THR A 451 -12.53 -23.00 -11.09
C THR A 451 -12.26 -23.24 -9.60
N GLN A 452 -12.21 -22.14 -8.85
CA GLN A 452 -11.86 -22.14 -7.44
C GLN A 452 -12.77 -23.09 -6.64
N LYS A 453 -12.16 -23.95 -5.81
CA LYS A 453 -12.86 -24.70 -4.74
C LYS A 453 -13.36 -23.80 -3.60
N LYS A 454 -13.31 -22.47 -3.75
CA LYS A 454 -13.67 -21.49 -2.73
C LYS A 454 -15.19 -21.42 -2.59
N ARG A 455 -15.66 -21.37 -1.35
CA ARG A 455 -17.08 -21.44 -1.01
C ARG A 455 -17.42 -20.30 -0.04
N PRO A 456 -17.57 -19.07 -0.54
CA PRO A 456 -17.86 -17.94 0.33
C PRO A 456 -19.20 -18.16 1.02
N MET A 457 -19.25 -17.72 2.27
CA MET A 457 -20.43 -17.81 3.11
C MET A 457 -21.10 -16.44 3.19
N CYS A 458 -22.41 -16.42 3.28
CA CYS A 458 -23.19 -15.25 3.67
C CYS A 458 -24.15 -15.63 4.80
N THR A 459 -24.57 -14.65 5.59
CA THR A 459 -25.54 -14.82 6.67
C THR A 459 -26.88 -14.21 6.27
N MET A 460 -27.96 -14.97 6.41
CA MET A 460 -29.31 -14.46 6.19
C MET A 460 -29.77 -13.68 7.43
N ALA A 461 -29.97 -12.37 7.30
CA ALA A 461 -30.26 -11.47 8.43
C ALA A 461 -31.50 -11.88 9.25
N ASN A 462 -32.54 -12.40 8.61
CA ASN A 462 -33.79 -12.76 9.29
C ASN A 462 -33.67 -14.03 10.15
N GLU A 463 -32.83 -14.98 9.74
CA GLU A 463 -32.72 -16.31 10.38
C GLU A 463 -31.39 -16.53 11.10
N HIS A 464 -30.43 -15.61 10.97
CA HIS A 464 -29.05 -15.75 11.47
C HIS A 464 -28.38 -17.05 11.02
N ARG A 465 -28.76 -17.52 9.83
CA ARG A 465 -28.27 -18.78 9.27
C ARG A 465 -27.31 -18.50 8.14
N GLU A 466 -26.20 -19.23 8.14
CA GLU A 466 -25.19 -19.15 7.10
C GLU A 466 -25.54 -20.03 5.89
N TYR A 467 -25.24 -19.53 4.70
CA TYR A 467 -25.40 -20.20 3.42
C TYR A 467 -24.14 -20.01 2.58
N TYR A 468 -23.76 -21.02 1.81
CA TYR A 468 -22.82 -20.80 0.72
C TYR A 468 -23.47 -19.87 -0.31
N VAL A 469 -22.75 -18.84 -0.74
CA VAL A 469 -23.25 -17.87 -1.75
C VAL A 469 -23.67 -18.60 -3.03
N GLN A 470 -22.98 -19.69 -3.41
CA GLN A 470 -23.34 -20.48 -4.59
C GLN A 470 -24.70 -21.19 -4.52
N THR A 471 -25.20 -21.47 -3.31
CA THR A 471 -26.42 -22.24 -3.08
C THR A 471 -27.41 -21.49 -2.20
N MET A 472 -27.32 -20.16 -2.19
CA MET A 472 -28.21 -19.32 -1.39
C MET A 472 -29.65 -19.40 -1.93
N PRO A 473 -30.68 -19.44 -1.06
CA PRO A 473 -32.07 -19.69 -1.49
C PRO A 473 -32.71 -18.43 -2.08
N LEU A 474 -32.48 -18.19 -3.38
CA LEU A 474 -32.94 -17.00 -4.10
C LEU A 474 -34.45 -16.80 -4.06
N GLU A 475 -35.23 -17.89 -4.09
CA GLU A 475 -36.69 -17.84 -4.08
C GLU A 475 -37.24 -17.28 -2.75
N ARG A 476 -36.49 -17.46 -1.65
CA ARG A 476 -36.85 -16.93 -0.34
C ARG A 476 -36.53 -15.45 -0.18
N MET A 477 -35.71 -14.89 -1.08
CA MET A 477 -35.27 -13.50 -1.04
C MET A 477 -36.09 -12.59 -1.98
N ASN A 478 -37.11 -13.13 -2.66
CA ASN A 478 -37.94 -12.39 -3.63
C ASN A 478 -37.12 -11.61 -4.67
N CYS A 479 -36.03 -12.19 -5.18
CA CYS A 479 -35.26 -11.57 -6.26
C CYS A 479 -36.09 -11.56 -7.55
N VAL A 480 -36.79 -10.46 -7.83
CA VAL A 480 -37.67 -10.30 -9.00
C VAL A 480 -36.83 -9.97 -10.24
N GLY A 481 -37.03 -10.70 -11.34
CA GLY A 481 -36.68 -10.24 -12.70
C GLY A 481 -35.24 -10.41 -13.17
N LYS A 482 -34.25 -10.69 -12.32
CA LYS A 482 -32.88 -11.06 -12.77
C LYS A 482 -32.88 -12.56 -13.06
N LYS A 483 -32.89 -12.95 -14.35
CA LYS A 483 -33.13 -14.34 -14.81
C LYS A 483 -32.17 -15.36 -14.17
N TYR A 484 -32.66 -16.05 -13.15
CA TYR A 484 -32.15 -17.34 -12.72
C TYR A 484 -32.70 -18.41 -13.66
N GLN A 485 -31.90 -18.90 -14.62
CA GLN A 485 -32.27 -20.09 -15.39
C GLN A 485 -31.90 -21.33 -14.59
N THR A 486 -32.88 -21.89 -13.88
CA THR A 486 -32.80 -23.25 -13.33
C THR A 486 -32.79 -24.26 -14.48
N SER A 487 -31.64 -24.84 -14.82
CA SER A 487 -31.62 -26.07 -15.61
C SER A 487 -31.76 -27.27 -14.66
N SER A 488 -32.99 -27.75 -14.58
CA SER A 488 -33.32 -29.06 -14.02
C SER A 488 -32.60 -30.17 -14.79
N LEU A 489 -31.58 -30.79 -14.19
CA LEU A 489 -31.01 -32.03 -14.69
C LEU A 489 -31.81 -33.21 -14.13
N SER A 490 -32.88 -33.58 -14.84
CA SER A 490 -33.49 -34.91 -14.75
C SER A 490 -32.59 -35.93 -15.46
N GLY A 491 -31.70 -36.57 -14.71
CA GLY A 491 -30.84 -37.65 -15.19
C GLY A 491 -31.44 -39.03 -14.94
N ASN A 492 -32.18 -39.55 -15.92
CA ASN A 492 -32.39 -40.99 -16.09
C ASN A 492 -31.06 -41.61 -16.56
N GLY A 493 -30.52 -42.60 -15.86
CA GLY A 493 -29.27 -43.26 -16.26
C GLY A 493 -29.06 -44.58 -15.53
N GLN A 494 -29.02 -45.67 -16.29
CA GLN A 494 -29.13 -47.06 -15.87
C GLN A 494 -27.95 -47.58 -15.03
N SER A 495 -28.29 -48.48 -14.10
CA SER A 495 -27.38 -49.37 -13.38
C SER A 495 -26.81 -50.44 -14.32
N GLY A 496 -25.49 -50.57 -14.35
CA GLY A 496 -24.76 -51.73 -14.89
C GLY A 496 -23.65 -52.15 -13.95
N ARG A 497 -23.85 -53.26 -13.22
CA ARG A 497 -22.80 -54.07 -12.56
C ARG A 497 -22.00 -54.80 -13.63
N ILE A 498 -20.66 -54.97 -13.47
CA ILE A 498 -19.94 -56.27 -13.55
C ILE A 498 -18.64 -56.20 -12.70
N HIS A 499 -18.36 -57.32 -12.03
CA HIS A 499 -17.24 -57.73 -11.17
C HIS A 499 -15.81 -57.70 -11.75
N GLY A 500 -14.80 -57.72 -10.85
CA GLY A 500 -13.66 -58.63 -11.04
C GLY A 500 -12.30 -58.31 -10.38
N GLY A 501 -12.15 -58.58 -9.08
CA GLY A 501 -11.00 -59.30 -8.50
C GLY A 501 -9.59 -58.67 -8.41
N PRO A 502 -8.70 -59.23 -7.56
CA PRO A 502 -7.75 -58.45 -6.74
C PRO A 502 -6.25 -58.77 -6.97
N GLY A 503 -5.37 -57.96 -6.38
CA GLY A 503 -3.94 -58.26 -6.22
C GLY A 503 -3.34 -57.43 -5.10
N ALA A 504 -2.90 -58.10 -4.04
CA ALA A 504 -2.38 -57.55 -2.80
C ALA A 504 -0.86 -57.79 -2.66
N LEU A 505 -0.28 -57.17 -1.61
CA LEU A 505 0.99 -57.48 -0.90
C LEU A 505 2.26 -56.84 -1.53
N THR A 506 3.23 -56.26 -0.80
CA THR A 506 3.54 -56.27 0.64
C THR A 506 4.58 -55.20 1.02
N VAL A 507 4.64 -54.95 2.33
CA VAL A 507 5.53 -54.10 3.14
C VAL A 507 6.92 -54.72 3.38
N ALA A 508 7.96 -53.87 3.56
CA ALA A 508 9.03 -53.91 4.58
C ALA A 508 10.17 -52.96 4.13
N GLY A 509 10.91 -52.21 4.95
CA GLY A 509 11.10 -52.17 6.40
C GLY A 509 12.58 -51.88 6.70
N MET A 510 12.85 -50.72 7.34
CA MET A 510 13.97 -50.32 8.23
C MET A 510 15.44 -50.78 7.97
N ALA A 511 16.40 -49.85 8.07
CA ALA A 511 17.22 -49.66 9.28
C ALA A 511 18.42 -48.71 9.08
N VAL A 512 18.78 -48.05 10.19
CA VAL A 512 19.90 -47.12 10.43
C VAL A 512 21.24 -47.84 10.48
N ALA A 513 22.32 -47.17 10.07
CA ALA A 513 23.67 -47.43 10.58
C ALA A 513 24.51 -46.14 10.62
N THR A 514 24.99 -45.79 11.82
CA THR A 514 26.10 -44.87 12.08
C THR A 514 27.44 -45.59 11.91
N ALA A 515 28.42 -44.98 11.26
CA ALA A 515 29.84 -45.21 11.52
C ALA A 515 30.65 -44.01 11.02
N GLY A 516 31.39 -43.37 11.93
CA GLY A 516 32.38 -42.35 11.57
C GLY A 516 33.66 -42.98 11.03
N VAL A 517 34.29 -42.32 10.06
CA VAL A 517 35.71 -42.47 9.72
C VAL A 517 36.25 -41.13 9.21
N VAL A 518 37.35 -40.74 9.85
CA VAL A 518 38.40 -39.74 9.57
C VAL A 518 38.52 -39.27 8.11
N GLY A 519 38.54 -37.94 7.97
CA GLY A 519 38.58 -37.21 6.70
C GLY A 519 39.85 -37.36 5.86
N ARG A 520 39.66 -37.25 4.54
CA ARG A 520 40.68 -37.02 3.52
C ARG A 520 40.16 -35.95 2.56
N GLN A 521 40.99 -34.96 2.26
CA GLN A 521 40.75 -33.94 1.23
C GLN A 521 40.77 -34.60 -0.16
N LEU A 522 39.75 -34.33 -0.97
CA LEU A 522 39.67 -34.81 -2.36
C LEU A 522 39.25 -33.68 -3.30
N TRP A 523 40.10 -33.38 -4.28
CA TRP A 523 39.75 -32.57 -5.45
C TRP A 523 39.13 -33.49 -6.51
N MET A 524 37.89 -33.26 -6.92
CA MET A 524 37.34 -33.87 -8.14
C MET A 524 37.30 -32.83 -9.26
N ALA A 525 38.18 -32.98 -10.24
CA ALA A 525 38.17 -32.21 -11.47
C ALA A 525 37.15 -32.82 -12.45
N GLY A 526 35.98 -32.18 -12.55
CA GLY A 526 35.02 -32.35 -13.63
C GLY A 526 34.88 -31.05 -14.40
N ALA A 527 34.65 -31.13 -15.72
CA ALA A 527 34.62 -30.00 -16.65
C ALA A 527 33.90 -28.75 -16.09
N GLY A 528 34.68 -27.73 -15.71
CA GLY A 528 34.20 -26.38 -15.40
C GLY A 528 33.68 -26.12 -13.98
N VAL A 529 33.73 -27.08 -13.05
CA VAL A 529 33.21 -26.90 -11.68
C VAL A 529 34.27 -27.33 -10.66
N CYS A 530 34.72 -26.39 -9.83
CA CYS A 530 35.44 -26.68 -8.59
C CYS A 530 34.47 -26.46 -7.43
N GLN A 531 33.93 -27.54 -6.86
CA GLN A 531 33.17 -27.49 -5.61
C GLN A 531 34.14 -27.66 -4.44
N TYR A 532 34.15 -26.70 -3.52
CA TYR A 532 34.87 -26.79 -2.25
C TYR A 532 33.84 -27.15 -1.17
N TYR A 533 33.93 -28.35 -0.61
CA TYR A 533 33.11 -28.76 0.53
C TYR A 533 33.97 -28.73 1.80
N TYR A 534 33.57 -27.94 2.80
CA TYR A 534 33.94 -28.20 4.20
C TYR A 534 32.98 -29.29 4.71
N TYR A 535 33.51 -30.38 5.27
CA TYR A 535 32.73 -31.37 6.04
C TYR A 535 33.20 -31.36 7.48
#